data_AF-A0A3N5ZDG6-F1
#
_entry.id   AF-A0A3N5ZDG6-F1
#
_cell.length_a   1.000
_cell.length_b   1.000
_cell.length_c   1.000
_cell.angle_alpha   90.00
_cell.angle_beta   90.00
_cell.angle_gamma   90.00
#
_symmetry.space_group_name_H-M   'P 1'
#
loop_
_entity.id
_entity.type
_entity.pdbx_description
1 polymer ?
#
loop_
_entity_poly.entity_id
_entity_poly.type
_entity_poly.pdbx_seq_one_letter_code
_entity_poly.pdbx_strand_id
1 'polypeptide(L)'
;MVKKIRIVIPVLFAVLALALNAIPAVGFPAAWLSLVPIGIARAARLSFAHGVITMAAAGFGFGCILALRSLLLAAAGPRLFRRLSTVVQFVLVLALVTLFFLIPTGASRVLPALEHPSRVTLLSPALMYLGAYEQLTAPGLLGDPQLLGHGRWNLWLKTRKRLAPDSKVIDKIFSQPEEEARARYEALLPSLNRLGRQAFLVSMLVWGLAALLYFAAHARHAGRLREAMVVDARGGRFRRGLASMAGCILVRHPVTRAGFFFTLHALARSGKHRLYIAGYLAVGIALASVTAAPAFAAGAGSPNLALSLLALQMTLVFFAVAGLRAVIEVPAELRSNWVFRACWTGDLRRYLAGVRRAALTGVVLPLLALLLPAHVIAWGWTFALRHLAVDAALSLILVEAAFVGCRKLPFTCSYVPKGSLKFLWPAYLLAFLGSTYLPAYVEQRWLGNPDRVLDMVVVLGALLAAVRLYGLWLVRRSPQAVFEDLPDPAAVALGLEAN
;
A
#
# COMPACT_ATOMS: atom_id res chain seq x y z
N MET A 1 18.47 0.16 -31.72
CA MET A 1 17.96 0.61 -30.40
C MET A 1 17.11 -0.45 -29.68
N VAL A 2 16.18 -1.14 -30.36
CA VAL A 2 15.27 -2.15 -29.73
C VAL A 2 15.97 -3.37 -29.12
N LYS A 3 17.06 -3.89 -29.72
CA LYS A 3 17.87 -4.98 -29.13
C LYS A 3 18.53 -4.58 -27.80
N LYS A 4 19.04 -3.34 -27.69
CA LYS A 4 19.66 -2.83 -26.45
C LYS A 4 18.65 -2.75 -25.29
N ILE A 5 17.42 -2.32 -25.56
CA ILE A 5 16.36 -2.21 -24.52
C ILE A 5 15.95 -3.58 -23.94
N ARG A 6 16.01 -4.67 -24.72
CA ARG A 6 15.63 -6.02 -24.27
C ARG A 6 16.57 -6.62 -23.24
N ILE A 7 17.85 -6.23 -23.27
CA ILE A 7 18.88 -6.71 -22.32
C ILE A 7 18.91 -5.81 -21.07
N VAL A 8 18.63 -4.52 -21.22
CA VAL A 8 18.67 -3.56 -20.11
C VAL A 8 17.67 -3.89 -19.00
N ILE A 9 16.44 -4.31 -19.33
CA ILE A 9 15.41 -4.59 -18.33
C ILE A 9 15.77 -5.78 -17.41
N PRO A 10 16.14 -6.97 -17.92
CA PRO A 10 16.52 -8.09 -17.04
C PRO A 10 17.80 -7.80 -16.26
N VAL A 11 18.76 -7.07 -16.84
CA VAL A 11 19.98 -6.66 -16.11
C VAL A 11 19.65 -5.69 -14.99
N LEU A 12 18.84 -4.65 -15.26
CA LEU A 12 18.40 -3.70 -14.23
C LEU A 12 17.63 -4.41 -13.12
N PHE A 13 16.75 -5.35 -13.47
CA PHE A 13 16.04 -6.18 -12.51
C PHE A 13 17.01 -7.00 -11.66
N ALA A 14 17.96 -7.70 -12.27
CA ALA A 14 18.93 -8.51 -11.54
C ALA A 14 19.77 -7.67 -10.56
N VAL A 15 20.24 -6.50 -11.02
CA VAL A 15 21.01 -5.56 -10.18
C VAL A 15 20.15 -5.04 -9.02
N LEU A 16 18.92 -4.59 -9.29
CA LEU A 16 18.02 -4.08 -8.25
C LEU A 16 17.64 -5.17 -7.25
N ALA A 17 17.31 -6.36 -7.74
CA ALA A 17 16.94 -7.49 -6.90
C ALA A 17 18.13 -7.94 -6.06
N LEU A 18 19.35 -7.93 -6.59
CA LEU A 18 20.56 -8.21 -5.82
C LEU A 18 20.78 -7.15 -4.74
N ALA A 19 20.67 -5.87 -5.08
CA ALA A 19 20.85 -4.77 -4.14
C ALA A 19 19.85 -4.81 -2.98
N LEU A 20 18.56 -5.07 -3.27
CA LEU A 20 17.51 -5.17 -2.24
C LEU A 20 17.69 -6.39 -1.34
N ASN A 21 18.20 -7.51 -1.85
CA ASN A 21 18.35 -8.75 -1.09
C ASN A 21 19.73 -8.91 -0.43
N ALA A 22 20.74 -8.12 -0.81
CA ALA A 22 22.08 -8.20 -0.23
C ALA A 22 22.09 -7.93 1.29
N ILE A 23 21.38 -6.88 1.73
CA ILE A 23 21.33 -6.51 3.15
C ILE A 23 20.63 -7.61 3.99
N PRO A 24 19.40 -8.07 3.65
CA PRO A 24 18.77 -9.17 4.39
C PRO A 24 19.59 -10.48 4.38
N ALA A 25 20.21 -10.83 3.25
CA ALA A 25 20.99 -12.06 3.11
C ALA A 25 22.23 -12.12 4.02
N VAL A 26 22.81 -10.98 4.36
CA VAL A 26 23.92 -10.90 5.32
C VAL A 26 23.42 -10.61 6.72
N GLY A 27 22.42 -9.72 6.86
CA GLY A 27 21.90 -9.27 8.14
C GLY A 27 21.25 -10.37 8.96
N PHE A 28 20.46 -11.25 8.35
CA PHE A 28 19.79 -12.34 9.08
C PHE A 28 20.79 -13.37 9.64
N PRO A 29 21.77 -13.88 8.88
CA PRO A 29 22.80 -14.77 9.41
C PRO A 29 23.76 -14.09 10.40
N ALA A 30 24.05 -12.79 10.23
CA ALA A 30 24.83 -12.03 11.20
C ALA A 30 24.09 -11.89 12.54
N ALA A 31 22.77 -11.67 12.52
CA ALA A 31 21.95 -11.71 13.73
C ALA A 31 22.00 -13.10 14.37
N TRP A 32 21.89 -14.17 13.58
CA TRP A 32 22.03 -15.54 14.06
C TRP A 32 23.40 -15.83 14.66
N LEU A 33 24.50 -15.37 14.06
CA LEU A 33 25.85 -15.46 14.64
C LEU A 33 25.96 -14.77 16.01
N SER A 34 25.23 -13.67 16.20
CA SER A 34 25.25 -12.93 17.47
C SER A 34 24.48 -13.63 18.60
N LEU A 35 23.49 -14.45 18.22
CA LEU A 35 22.56 -15.15 19.11
C LEU A 35 22.97 -16.61 19.36
N VAL A 36 23.50 -17.28 18.34
CA VAL A 36 23.82 -18.72 18.32
C VAL A 36 25.23 -18.94 17.73
N PRO A 37 26.08 -19.76 18.35
CA PRO A 37 27.46 -20.06 17.94
C PRO A 37 27.53 -20.98 16.70
N ILE A 38 26.93 -20.58 15.59
CA ILE A 38 26.89 -21.41 14.37
C ILE A 38 28.23 -21.47 13.61
N GLY A 39 29.20 -20.62 13.96
CA GLY A 39 30.50 -20.50 13.27
C GLY A 39 30.40 -19.80 11.90
N ILE A 40 31.52 -19.22 11.43
CA ILE A 40 31.55 -18.37 10.23
C ILE A 40 31.17 -19.15 8.97
N ALA A 41 31.64 -20.40 8.83
CA ALA A 41 31.36 -21.22 7.66
C ALA A 41 29.85 -21.51 7.48
N ARG A 42 29.13 -21.74 8.57
CA ARG A 42 27.67 -21.98 8.50
C ARG A 42 26.89 -20.71 8.30
N ALA A 43 27.33 -19.62 8.92
CA ALA A 43 26.74 -18.31 8.63
C ALA A 43 26.89 -17.94 7.15
N ALA A 44 28.05 -18.21 6.55
CA ALA A 44 28.26 -18.03 5.11
C ALA A 44 27.32 -18.92 4.27
N ARG A 45 27.14 -20.19 4.66
CA ARG A 45 26.17 -21.10 4.01
C ARG A 45 24.73 -20.60 4.14
N LEU A 46 24.34 -20.10 5.32
CA LEU A 46 23.02 -19.53 5.59
C LEU A 46 22.79 -18.25 4.77
N SER A 47 23.79 -17.39 4.67
CA SER A 47 23.78 -16.19 3.82
C SER A 47 23.62 -16.53 2.35
N PHE A 48 24.37 -17.53 1.87
CA PHE A 48 24.26 -17.99 0.50
C PHE A 48 22.86 -18.58 0.23
N ALA A 49 22.35 -19.45 1.11
CA ALA A 49 21.02 -20.01 0.99
C ALA A 49 19.93 -18.93 0.99
N HIS A 50 20.01 -17.95 1.89
CA HIS A 50 19.08 -16.83 1.93
C HIS A 50 19.14 -15.99 0.64
N GLY A 51 20.34 -15.68 0.15
CA GLY A 51 20.54 -14.96 -1.10
C GLY A 51 19.95 -15.69 -2.32
N VAL A 52 20.19 -17.00 -2.43
CA VAL A 52 19.66 -17.83 -3.53
C VAL A 52 18.13 -17.87 -3.49
N ILE A 53 17.53 -18.12 -2.32
CA ILE A 53 16.08 -18.24 -2.19
C ILE A 53 15.36 -16.92 -2.42
N THR A 54 15.85 -15.83 -1.85
CA THR A 54 15.28 -14.49 -2.07
C THR A 54 15.41 -14.05 -3.51
N MET A 55 16.51 -14.40 -4.18
CA MET A 55 16.69 -14.14 -5.61
C MET A 55 15.78 -14.99 -6.48
N ALA A 56 15.61 -16.28 -6.16
CA ALA A 56 14.65 -17.15 -6.84
C ALA A 56 13.21 -16.62 -6.68
N ALA A 57 12.82 -16.19 -5.48
CA ALA A 57 11.52 -15.59 -5.21
C ALA A 57 11.30 -14.28 -5.98
N ALA A 58 12.31 -13.43 -6.05
CA ALA A 58 12.27 -12.22 -6.88
C ALA A 58 12.12 -12.57 -8.36
N GLY A 59 12.87 -13.54 -8.86
CA GLY A 59 12.79 -14.04 -10.23
C GLY A 59 11.41 -14.60 -10.57
N PHE A 60 10.79 -15.33 -9.65
CA PHE A 60 9.40 -15.79 -9.79
C PHE A 60 8.42 -14.63 -9.89
N GLY A 61 8.52 -13.64 -9.00
CA GLY A 61 7.68 -12.43 -9.06
C GLY A 61 7.82 -11.70 -10.40
N PHE A 62 9.06 -11.54 -10.89
CA PHE A 62 9.33 -10.97 -12.21
C PHE A 62 8.72 -11.80 -13.35
N GLY A 63 8.86 -13.13 -13.29
CA GLY A 63 8.25 -14.07 -14.25
C GLY A 63 6.74 -13.93 -14.30
N CYS A 64 6.06 -13.85 -13.15
CA CYS A 64 4.61 -13.63 -13.07
C CYS A 64 4.20 -12.31 -13.73
N ILE A 65 4.93 -11.22 -13.46
CA ILE A 65 4.66 -9.90 -14.06
C ILE A 65 4.86 -9.96 -15.58
N LEU A 66 5.93 -10.61 -16.04
CA LEU A 66 6.22 -10.77 -17.46
C LEU A 66 5.15 -11.61 -18.17
N ALA A 67 4.70 -12.70 -17.56
CA ALA A 67 3.62 -13.54 -18.06
C ALA A 67 2.32 -12.75 -18.16
N LEU A 68 1.92 -12.07 -17.08
CA LEU A 68 0.71 -11.24 -17.04
C LEU A 68 0.73 -10.14 -18.09
N ARG A 69 1.86 -9.42 -18.20
CA ARG A 69 2.03 -8.36 -19.21
C ARG A 69 1.92 -8.92 -20.62
N SER A 70 2.55 -10.06 -20.89
CA SER A 70 2.55 -10.68 -22.21
C SER A 70 1.17 -11.26 -22.57
N LEU A 71 0.46 -11.83 -21.59
CA LEU A 71 -0.93 -12.27 -21.74
C LEU A 71 -1.85 -11.10 -22.10
N LEU A 72 -1.74 -9.99 -21.37
CA LEU A 72 -2.53 -8.78 -21.66
C LEU A 72 -2.24 -8.26 -23.06
N LEU A 73 -0.97 -8.28 -23.50
CA LEU A 73 -0.62 -7.85 -24.85
C LEU A 73 -1.18 -8.81 -25.92
N ALA A 74 -1.09 -10.12 -25.69
CA ALA A 74 -1.59 -11.15 -26.61
C ALA A 74 -3.12 -11.13 -26.75
N ALA A 75 -3.84 -10.97 -25.64
CA ALA A 75 -5.31 -11.00 -25.61
C ALA A 75 -5.94 -9.66 -26.02
N ALA A 76 -5.43 -8.53 -25.50
CA ALA A 76 -6.05 -7.22 -25.69
C ALA A 76 -5.48 -6.43 -26.89
N GLY A 77 -4.31 -6.82 -27.40
CA GLY A 77 -3.59 -6.10 -28.45
C GLY A 77 -2.99 -4.76 -27.99
N PRO A 78 -2.19 -4.07 -28.84
CA PRO A 78 -1.36 -2.94 -28.42
C PRO A 78 -2.11 -1.71 -27.90
N ARG A 79 -3.28 -1.40 -28.47
CA ARG A 79 -4.07 -0.20 -28.11
C ARG A 79 -4.71 -0.34 -26.74
N LEU A 80 -5.33 -1.49 -26.47
CA LEU A 80 -6.00 -1.76 -25.20
C LEU A 80 -5.00 -2.12 -24.10
N PHE A 81 -3.87 -2.76 -24.47
CA PHE A 81 -2.75 -3.02 -23.56
C PHE A 81 -2.26 -1.75 -22.86
N ARG A 82 -2.13 -0.60 -23.54
CA ARG A 82 -1.71 0.65 -22.89
C ARG A 82 -2.65 1.09 -21.76
N ARG A 83 -3.95 0.93 -21.95
CA ARG A 83 -4.97 1.28 -20.94
C ARG A 83 -5.00 0.26 -19.81
N LEU A 84 -5.09 -1.03 -20.16
CA LEU A 84 -5.17 -2.11 -19.18
C LEU A 84 -3.89 -2.26 -18.38
N SER A 85 -2.71 -2.16 -19.00
CA SER A 85 -1.43 -2.27 -18.30
C SER A 85 -1.28 -1.20 -17.22
N THR A 86 -1.81 0.01 -17.43
CA THR A 86 -1.76 1.06 -16.42
C THR A 86 -2.63 0.71 -15.20
N VAL A 87 -3.84 0.19 -15.44
CA VAL A 87 -4.76 -0.24 -14.38
C VAL A 87 -4.22 -1.46 -13.66
N VAL A 88 -3.75 -2.47 -14.40
CA VAL A 88 -3.16 -3.69 -13.85
C VAL A 88 -1.91 -3.39 -13.03
N GLN A 89 -1.04 -2.49 -13.50
CA GLN A 89 0.12 -2.07 -12.72
C GLN A 89 -0.30 -1.38 -11.41
N PHE A 90 -1.30 -0.49 -11.46
CA PHE A 90 -1.82 0.16 -10.26
C PHE A 90 -2.38 -0.87 -9.26
N VAL A 91 -3.23 -1.79 -9.72
CA VAL A 91 -3.82 -2.85 -8.88
C VAL A 91 -2.75 -3.78 -8.33
N LEU A 92 -1.77 -4.17 -9.14
CA LEU A 92 -0.67 -5.04 -8.70
C LEU A 92 0.18 -4.36 -7.62
N VAL A 93 0.56 -3.09 -7.82
CA VAL A 93 1.32 -2.35 -6.82
C VAL A 93 0.51 -2.19 -5.54
N LEU A 94 -0.77 -1.81 -5.65
CA LEU A 94 -1.68 -1.71 -4.51
C LEU A 94 -1.73 -3.03 -3.73
N ALA A 95 -1.90 -4.17 -4.43
CA ALA A 95 -1.95 -5.48 -3.82
C ALA A 95 -0.63 -5.88 -3.15
N LEU A 96 0.52 -5.63 -3.79
CA LEU A 96 1.84 -5.94 -3.23
C LEU A 96 2.16 -5.10 -1.99
N VAL A 97 1.87 -3.80 -2.02
CA VAL A 97 2.06 -2.92 -0.86
C VAL A 97 1.10 -3.30 0.27
N THR A 98 -0.14 -3.66 -0.05
CA THR A 98 -1.10 -4.16 0.94
C THR A 98 -0.60 -5.45 1.58
N LEU A 99 -0.15 -6.41 0.78
CA LEU A 99 0.40 -7.68 1.27
C LEU A 99 1.62 -7.46 2.15
N PHE A 100 2.49 -6.49 1.81
CA PHE A 100 3.63 -6.10 2.63
C PHE A 100 3.21 -5.64 4.03
N PHE A 101 2.20 -4.77 4.14
CA PHE A 101 1.67 -4.35 5.45
C PHE A 101 0.96 -5.48 6.20
N LEU A 102 0.49 -6.52 5.51
CA LEU A 102 -0.14 -7.70 6.10
C LEU A 102 0.84 -8.80 6.52
N ILE A 103 2.15 -8.64 6.30
CA ILE A 103 3.16 -9.63 6.70
C ILE A 103 3.06 -10.00 8.19
N PRO A 104 2.96 -9.05 9.16
CA PRO A 104 2.89 -9.41 10.58
C PRO A 104 1.69 -10.29 10.92
N THR A 105 0.51 -9.94 10.37
CA THR A 105 -0.70 -10.76 10.53
C THR A 105 -0.58 -12.12 9.86
N GLY A 106 0.04 -12.18 8.68
CA GLY A 106 0.28 -13.43 7.96
C GLY A 106 1.24 -14.36 8.72
N ALA A 107 2.28 -13.81 9.35
CA ALA A 107 3.28 -14.58 10.10
C ALA A 107 2.66 -15.39 11.24
N SER A 108 1.71 -14.82 11.98
CA SER A 108 0.98 -15.51 13.06
C SER A 108 0.15 -16.71 12.59
N ARG A 109 -0.19 -16.77 11.29
CA ARG A 109 -1.01 -17.83 10.69
C ARG A 109 -0.20 -18.92 10.00
N VAL A 110 1.13 -18.78 9.90
CA VAL A 110 1.98 -19.75 9.20
C VAL A 110 1.94 -21.11 9.87
N LEU A 111 2.13 -21.17 11.20
CA LEU A 111 2.19 -22.43 11.93
C LEU A 111 0.87 -23.24 11.83
N PRO A 112 -0.31 -22.66 12.15
CA PRO A 112 -1.59 -23.37 11.95
C PRO A 112 -1.83 -23.80 10.50
N ALA A 113 -1.39 -22.99 9.53
CA ALA A 113 -1.54 -23.32 8.12
C ALA A 113 -0.66 -24.50 7.67
N LEU A 114 0.50 -24.70 8.31
CA LEU A 114 1.38 -25.85 8.05
C LEU A 114 0.90 -27.12 8.76
N GLU A 115 0.30 -27.00 9.95
CA GLU A 115 -0.30 -28.11 10.70
C GLU A 115 -1.57 -28.64 10.00
N HIS A 116 -2.37 -27.74 9.42
CA HIS A 116 -3.58 -28.07 8.68
C HIS A 116 -3.53 -27.51 7.25
N PRO A 117 -2.75 -28.15 6.34
CA PRO A 117 -2.48 -27.61 5.02
C PRO A 117 -3.74 -27.57 4.14
N SER A 118 -4.25 -26.36 3.93
CA SER A 118 -5.32 -26.07 2.98
C SER A 118 -4.80 -25.81 1.56
N ARG A 119 -5.69 -25.79 0.56
CA ARG A 119 -5.32 -25.41 -0.83
C ARG A 119 -4.68 -24.02 -0.92
N VAL A 120 -5.10 -23.09 -0.06
CA VAL A 120 -4.54 -21.72 0.00
C VAL A 120 -3.09 -21.75 0.48
N THR A 121 -2.80 -22.58 1.49
CA THR A 121 -1.44 -22.80 2.00
C THR A 121 -0.51 -23.31 0.90
N LEU A 122 -0.98 -24.29 0.12
CA LEU A 122 -0.24 -24.88 -0.98
C LEU A 122 -0.04 -23.94 -2.18
N LEU A 123 -0.90 -22.93 -2.37
CA LEU A 123 -0.82 -21.95 -3.46
C LEU A 123 -0.05 -20.68 -3.08
N SER A 124 0.30 -20.50 -1.81
CA SER A 124 1.01 -19.31 -1.32
C SER A 124 2.49 -19.34 -1.73
N PRO A 125 2.95 -18.41 -2.60
CA PRO A 125 4.36 -18.38 -2.99
C PRO A 125 5.29 -18.16 -1.79
N ALA A 126 4.88 -17.36 -0.81
CA ALA A 126 5.67 -17.12 0.39
C ALA A 126 5.96 -18.41 1.16
N LEU A 127 4.98 -19.31 1.30
CA LEU A 127 5.14 -20.59 1.98
C LEU A 127 5.93 -21.61 1.15
N MET A 128 5.78 -21.59 -0.18
CA MET A 128 6.61 -22.38 -1.08
C MET A 128 8.10 -22.04 -0.92
N TYR A 129 8.43 -20.75 -0.95
CA TYR A 129 9.80 -20.27 -0.79
C TYR A 129 10.33 -20.41 0.64
N LEU A 130 9.46 -20.37 1.66
CA LEU A 130 9.81 -20.77 3.02
C LEU A 130 10.21 -22.25 3.08
N GLY A 131 9.42 -23.15 2.49
CA GLY A 131 9.78 -24.58 2.40
C GLY A 131 11.10 -24.82 1.67
N ALA A 132 11.36 -24.08 0.59
CA ALA A 132 12.63 -24.13 -0.13
C ALA A 132 13.81 -23.60 0.69
N TYR A 133 13.58 -22.57 1.51
CA TYR A 133 14.58 -22.05 2.46
C TYR A 133 14.93 -23.09 3.52
N GLU A 134 13.92 -23.70 4.14
CA GLU A 134 14.12 -24.76 5.14
C GLU A 134 14.83 -25.97 4.55
N GLN A 135 14.53 -26.36 3.31
CA GLN A 135 15.25 -27.45 2.62
C GLN A 135 16.76 -27.22 2.48
N LEU A 136 17.19 -25.97 2.24
CA LEU A 136 18.60 -25.63 2.08
C LEU A 136 19.34 -25.46 3.41
N THR A 137 18.61 -25.15 4.49
CA THR A 137 19.16 -24.69 5.77
C THR A 137 18.99 -25.71 6.90
N ALA A 138 17.91 -26.48 6.92
CA ALA A 138 17.65 -27.53 7.90
C ALA A 138 18.72 -28.64 7.94
N PRO A 139 19.28 -29.11 6.80
CA PRO A 139 20.34 -30.11 6.82
C PRO A 139 21.63 -29.56 7.47
N GLY A 140 21.88 -29.97 8.71
CA GLY A 140 23.02 -29.55 9.53
C GLY A 140 22.70 -28.52 10.63
N LEU A 141 21.45 -28.03 10.72
CA LEU A 141 20.96 -27.26 11.88
C LEU A 141 20.24 -28.14 12.89
N LEU A 142 19.41 -29.07 12.42
CA LEU A 142 18.74 -30.05 13.29
C LEU A 142 19.67 -31.22 13.60
N GLY A 143 19.86 -31.49 14.89
CA GLY A 143 20.59 -32.66 15.38
C GLY A 143 22.11 -32.52 15.46
N ASP A 144 22.66 -31.31 15.33
CA ASP A 144 24.10 -31.09 15.51
C ASP A 144 24.48 -30.93 17.00
N PRO A 145 25.27 -31.87 17.57
CA PRO A 145 25.73 -31.78 18.96
C PRO A 145 26.53 -30.51 19.28
N GLN A 146 27.19 -29.90 18.28
CA GLN A 146 28.03 -28.71 18.48
C GLN A 146 27.21 -27.44 18.72
N LEU A 147 26.00 -27.35 18.17
CA LEU A 147 25.08 -26.22 18.38
C LEU A 147 24.44 -26.25 19.76
N LEU A 148 24.15 -27.46 20.26
CA LEU A 148 23.65 -27.71 21.61
C LEU A 148 24.71 -27.41 22.69
N GLY A 149 26.00 -27.49 22.33
CA GLY A 149 27.12 -27.42 23.29
C GLY A 149 27.75 -26.05 23.54
N HIS A 150 27.46 -24.99 22.77
CA HIS A 150 28.28 -23.76 22.78
C HIS A 150 27.54 -22.41 22.74
N GLY A 151 26.26 -22.33 23.10
CA GLY A 151 25.52 -21.05 23.11
C GLY A 151 26.22 -19.95 23.92
N ARG A 152 26.10 -18.65 23.60
CA ARG A 152 26.43 -17.57 24.58
C ARG A 152 25.58 -17.70 25.85
N TRP A 153 24.45 -18.39 25.73
CA TRP A 153 23.65 -18.93 26.83
C TRP A 153 24.46 -19.84 27.77
N ASN A 154 25.56 -20.48 27.34
CA ASN A 154 26.46 -21.25 28.19
C ASN A 154 27.27 -20.40 29.15
N LEU A 155 27.50 -19.11 28.87
CA LEU A 155 28.05 -18.21 29.90
C LEU A 155 27.00 -18.04 30.99
N TRP A 156 25.75 -17.72 30.63
CA TRP A 156 24.63 -17.58 31.57
C TRP A 156 24.29 -18.90 32.31
N LEU A 157 24.29 -20.05 31.61
CA LEU A 157 24.11 -21.40 32.17
C LEU A 157 25.31 -21.84 33.03
N LYS A 158 26.56 -21.46 32.69
CA LYS A 158 27.73 -21.71 33.55
C LYS A 158 27.70 -20.85 34.80
N THR A 159 27.34 -19.58 34.70
CA THR A 159 27.13 -18.71 35.87
C THR A 159 25.97 -19.24 36.72
N ARG A 160 24.91 -19.78 36.10
CA ARG A 160 23.75 -20.40 36.76
C ARG A 160 24.08 -21.72 37.47
N LYS A 161 24.81 -22.63 36.83
CA LYS A 161 25.31 -23.87 37.44
C LYS A 161 26.28 -23.61 38.60
N ARG A 162 26.98 -22.46 38.59
CA ARG A 162 27.77 -21.99 39.73
C ARG A 162 26.92 -21.44 40.89
N LEU A 163 25.73 -20.87 40.61
CA LEU A 163 24.84 -20.32 41.63
C LEU A 163 23.81 -21.31 42.20
N ALA A 164 23.46 -22.38 41.49
CA ALA A 164 22.51 -23.41 41.94
C ALA A 164 22.89 -24.80 41.40
N PRO A 165 23.56 -25.66 42.20
CA PRO A 165 24.03 -26.98 41.78
C PRO A 165 22.92 -28.02 41.55
N ASP A 166 21.78 -27.89 42.26
CA ASP A 166 20.61 -28.78 42.15
C ASP A 166 19.60 -28.32 41.06
N SER A 167 20.11 -27.96 39.88
CA SER A 167 19.32 -27.39 38.79
C SER A 167 18.46 -28.38 38.00
N LYS A 168 18.37 -29.66 38.38
CA LYS A 168 17.69 -30.71 37.56
C LYS A 168 16.23 -30.39 37.24
N VAL A 169 15.50 -29.80 38.17
CA VAL A 169 14.08 -29.41 37.98
C VAL A 169 13.98 -28.24 37.01
N ILE A 170 14.88 -27.27 37.13
CA ILE A 170 14.94 -26.08 36.29
C ILE A 170 15.36 -26.46 34.87
N ASP A 171 16.39 -27.29 34.71
CA ASP A 171 16.83 -27.78 33.40
C ASP A 171 15.71 -28.56 32.69
N LYS A 172 14.92 -29.36 33.43
CA LYS A 172 13.74 -30.06 32.89
C LYS A 172 12.63 -29.09 32.42
N ILE A 173 12.40 -28.01 33.15
CA ILE A 173 11.38 -26.98 32.78
C ILE A 173 11.76 -26.25 31.49
N PHE A 174 13.05 -26.07 31.20
CA PHE A 174 13.52 -25.40 29.97
C PHE A 174 13.78 -26.38 28.81
N SER A 175 14.15 -27.63 29.08
CA SER A 175 14.40 -28.64 28.04
C SER A 175 13.11 -29.22 27.45
N GLN A 176 12.05 -29.40 28.26
CA GLN A 176 10.76 -29.91 27.77
C GLN A 176 10.14 -29.03 26.67
N PRO A 177 10.08 -27.68 26.81
CA PRO A 177 9.63 -26.78 25.74
C PRO A 177 10.48 -26.88 24.47
N GLU A 178 11.79 -27.11 24.60
CA GLU A 178 12.70 -27.21 23.46
C GLU A 178 12.53 -28.54 22.71
N GLU A 179 12.40 -29.66 23.44
CA GLU A 179 12.08 -30.97 22.87
C GLU A 179 10.72 -30.98 22.19
N GLU A 180 9.69 -30.37 22.82
CA GLU A 180 8.37 -30.22 22.20
C GLU A 180 8.41 -29.36 20.94
N ALA A 181 9.12 -28.22 20.96
CA ALA A 181 9.26 -27.37 19.79
C ALA A 181 9.97 -28.10 18.64
N ARG A 182 11.00 -28.88 18.96
CA ARG A 182 11.73 -29.70 18.00
C ARG A 182 10.85 -30.81 17.41
N ALA A 183 10.12 -31.56 18.24
CA ALA A 183 9.21 -32.60 17.79
C ALA A 183 8.11 -32.02 16.87
N ARG A 184 7.56 -30.85 17.22
CA ARG A 184 6.61 -30.13 16.36
C ARG A 184 7.23 -29.71 15.03
N TYR A 185 8.45 -29.17 15.03
CA TYR A 185 9.14 -28.81 13.78
C TYR A 185 9.44 -30.03 12.91
N GLU A 186 9.93 -31.13 13.50
CA GLU A 186 10.19 -32.39 12.79
C GLU A 186 8.92 -32.95 12.15
N ALA A 187 7.77 -32.82 12.82
CA ALA A 187 6.46 -33.19 12.27
C ALA A 187 6.04 -32.33 11.04
N LEU A 188 6.49 -31.08 10.95
CA LEU A 188 6.19 -30.17 9.83
C LEU A 188 7.16 -30.32 8.64
N LEU A 189 8.30 -30.96 8.83
CA LEU A 189 9.34 -31.11 7.82
C LEU A 189 8.85 -31.73 6.49
N PRO A 190 7.99 -32.79 6.49
CA PRO A 190 7.43 -33.33 5.24
C PRO A 190 6.60 -32.31 4.45
N SER A 191 5.81 -31.49 5.16
CA SER A 191 4.98 -30.43 4.56
C SER A 191 5.84 -29.33 3.96
N LEU A 192 6.86 -28.87 4.70
CA LEU A 192 7.85 -27.90 4.21
C LEU A 192 8.60 -28.45 2.98
N ASN A 193 8.95 -29.73 2.99
CA ASN A 193 9.63 -30.39 1.87
C ASN A 193 8.75 -30.49 0.61
N ARG A 194 7.44 -30.66 0.77
CA ARG A 194 6.50 -30.62 -0.34
C ARG A 194 6.40 -29.20 -0.92
N LEU A 195 6.27 -28.19 -0.06
CA LEU A 195 6.22 -26.78 -0.45
C LEU A 195 7.50 -26.32 -1.17
N GLY A 196 8.68 -26.75 -0.71
CA GLY A 196 9.96 -26.43 -1.35
C GLY A 196 10.10 -27.01 -2.76
N ARG A 197 9.66 -28.27 -2.97
CA ARG A 197 9.59 -28.86 -4.33
C ARG A 197 8.60 -28.13 -5.23
N GLN A 198 7.45 -27.71 -4.69
CA GLN A 198 6.48 -26.90 -5.43
C GLN A 198 7.06 -25.56 -5.87
N ALA A 199 7.89 -24.90 -5.04
CA ALA A 199 8.53 -23.63 -5.40
C ALA A 199 9.32 -23.75 -6.71
N PHE A 200 10.11 -24.82 -6.86
CA PHE A 200 10.91 -25.08 -8.06
C PHE A 200 10.02 -25.33 -9.29
N LEU A 201 9.06 -26.26 -9.17
CA LEU A 201 8.17 -26.65 -10.28
C LEU A 201 7.30 -25.48 -10.76
N VAL A 202 6.69 -24.75 -9.84
CA VAL A 202 5.83 -23.60 -10.15
C VAL A 202 6.64 -22.48 -10.78
N SER A 203 7.88 -22.26 -10.33
CA SER A 203 8.76 -21.25 -10.93
C SER A 203 9.16 -21.61 -12.36
N MET A 204 9.51 -22.87 -12.62
CA MET A 204 9.77 -23.34 -13.99
C MET A 204 8.54 -23.18 -14.89
N LEU A 205 7.35 -23.54 -14.40
CA LEU A 205 6.10 -23.38 -15.14
C LEU A 205 5.83 -21.90 -15.47
N VAL A 206 6.01 -21.01 -14.49
CA VAL A 206 5.80 -19.56 -14.69
C VAL A 206 6.79 -19.00 -15.71
N TRP A 207 8.06 -19.37 -15.65
CA TRP A 207 9.05 -18.93 -16.63
C TRP A 207 8.79 -19.49 -18.03
N GLY A 208 8.39 -20.76 -18.14
CA GLY A 208 7.98 -21.38 -19.40
C GLY A 208 6.76 -20.67 -20.02
N LEU A 209 5.73 -20.41 -19.19
CA LEU A 209 4.53 -19.68 -19.60
C LEU A 209 4.86 -18.23 -19.99
N ALA A 210 5.71 -17.54 -19.21
CA ALA A 210 6.15 -16.18 -19.50
C ALA A 210 6.87 -16.10 -20.84
N ALA A 211 7.79 -17.03 -21.11
CA ALA A 211 8.50 -17.12 -22.38
C ALA A 211 7.52 -17.38 -23.54
N LEU A 212 6.66 -18.39 -23.41
CA LEU A 212 5.66 -18.73 -24.43
C LEU A 212 4.77 -17.54 -24.77
N LEU A 213 4.18 -16.90 -23.75
CA LEU A 213 3.32 -15.73 -23.93
C LEU A 213 4.07 -14.54 -24.51
N TYR A 214 5.31 -14.31 -24.06
CA TYR A 214 6.14 -13.22 -24.57
C TYR A 214 6.42 -13.40 -26.07
N PHE A 215 6.85 -14.59 -26.49
CA PHE A 215 7.12 -14.87 -27.90
C PHE A 215 5.83 -14.85 -28.73
N ALA A 216 4.74 -15.45 -28.24
CA ALA A 216 3.44 -15.45 -28.93
C ALA A 216 2.88 -14.03 -29.12
N ALA A 217 2.90 -13.20 -28.06
CA ALA A 217 2.47 -11.82 -28.12
C ALA A 217 3.32 -10.99 -29.10
N HIS A 218 4.63 -11.23 -29.10
CA HIS A 218 5.55 -10.53 -29.98
C HIS A 218 5.36 -10.92 -31.45
N ALA A 219 5.24 -12.22 -31.74
CA ALA A 219 4.97 -12.72 -33.08
C ALA A 219 3.65 -12.17 -33.64
N ARG A 220 2.58 -12.18 -32.83
CA ARG A 220 1.23 -11.72 -33.24
C ARG A 220 1.11 -10.20 -33.44
N HIS A 221 1.96 -9.40 -32.81
CA HIS A 221 1.84 -7.93 -32.79
C HIS A 221 3.10 -7.15 -33.22
N ALA A 222 4.14 -7.81 -33.75
CA ALA A 222 5.40 -7.17 -34.16
C ALA A 222 5.24 -5.96 -35.09
N GLY A 223 4.35 -6.04 -36.10
CA GLY A 223 4.06 -4.92 -37.01
C GLY A 223 3.33 -3.76 -36.33
N ARG A 224 2.26 -4.07 -35.59
CA ARG A 224 1.39 -3.08 -34.92
C ARG A 224 2.07 -2.35 -33.75
N LEU A 225 3.07 -2.96 -33.12
CA LEU A 225 3.86 -2.33 -32.06
C LEU A 225 4.74 -1.19 -32.59
N ARG A 226 5.20 -1.26 -33.85
CA ARG A 226 5.98 -0.18 -34.49
C ARG A 226 5.10 1.01 -34.85
N GLU A 227 3.91 0.75 -35.38
CA GLU A 227 2.92 1.79 -35.74
C GLU A 227 2.36 2.52 -34.52
N ALA A 228 2.16 1.82 -33.40
CA ALA A 228 1.63 2.40 -32.17
C ALA A 228 2.57 3.43 -31.52
N MET A 229 3.86 3.45 -31.87
CA MET A 229 4.81 4.49 -31.41
C MET A 229 4.66 5.82 -32.17
N VAL A 230 4.01 5.82 -33.34
CA VAL A 230 3.90 7.00 -34.22
C VAL A 230 2.56 7.74 -34.04
N VAL A 231 1.52 7.07 -33.53
CA VAL A 231 0.18 7.65 -33.40
C VAL A 231 -0.26 7.69 -31.94
N ASP A 232 -0.24 8.88 -31.32
CA ASP A 232 -1.03 9.20 -30.11
C ASP A 232 -1.14 10.73 -29.88
N ALA A 233 -2.08 11.39 -30.58
CA ALA A 233 -2.51 12.76 -30.26
C ALA A 233 -4.04 12.93 -30.17
N ARG A 234 -4.84 11.85 -30.28
CA ARG A 234 -6.31 11.96 -30.25
C ARG A 234 -6.90 11.24 -29.05
N GLY A 235 -6.95 11.95 -27.91
CA GLY A 235 -7.79 11.56 -26.78
C GLY A 235 -9.25 11.37 -27.24
N GLY A 236 -9.84 10.22 -26.92
CA GLY A 236 -11.16 9.80 -27.41
C GLY A 236 -12.26 10.84 -27.18
N ARG A 237 -13.10 11.04 -28.21
CA ARG A 237 -14.24 11.98 -28.24
C ARG A 237 -15.15 11.85 -27.00
N PHE A 238 -15.36 10.63 -26.52
CA PHE A 238 -16.17 10.33 -25.34
C PHE A 238 -15.64 10.95 -24.02
N ARG A 239 -14.31 10.92 -23.80
CA ARG A 239 -13.68 11.57 -22.64
C ARG A 239 -13.76 13.10 -22.71
N ARG A 240 -13.70 13.66 -23.92
CA ARG A 240 -13.91 15.10 -24.15
C ARG A 240 -15.38 15.51 -23.96
N GLY A 241 -16.33 14.66 -24.34
CA GLY A 241 -17.76 14.85 -24.10
C GLY A 241 -18.13 14.84 -22.62
N LEU A 242 -17.67 13.84 -21.85
CA LEU A 242 -17.86 13.76 -20.40
C LEU A 242 -17.19 14.94 -19.66
N ALA A 243 -15.99 15.34 -20.09
CA ALA A 243 -15.33 16.53 -19.57
C ALA A 243 -16.12 17.82 -19.89
N SER A 244 -16.69 17.93 -21.09
CA SER A 244 -17.54 19.06 -21.49
C SER A 244 -18.82 19.15 -20.64
N MET A 245 -19.54 18.04 -20.47
CA MET A 245 -20.76 17.97 -19.64
C MET A 245 -20.50 18.29 -18.17
N ALA A 246 -19.45 17.71 -17.58
CA ALA A 246 -19.06 18.01 -16.20
C ALA A 246 -18.66 19.50 -16.04
N GLY A 247 -18.07 20.10 -17.08
CA GLY A 247 -17.74 21.52 -17.14
C GLY A 247 -18.94 22.46 -17.16
N CYS A 248 -20.05 22.07 -17.81
CA CYS A 248 -21.26 22.91 -17.89
C CYS A 248 -22.10 22.90 -16.60
N ILE A 249 -22.13 21.79 -15.86
CA ILE A 249 -23.00 21.63 -14.70
C ILE A 249 -22.28 21.89 -13.37
N LEU A 250 -21.05 21.35 -13.21
CA LEU A 250 -20.37 21.35 -11.91
C LEU A 250 -19.44 22.55 -11.69
N VAL A 251 -18.97 23.22 -12.75
CA VAL A 251 -17.90 24.22 -12.64
C VAL A 251 -18.07 25.38 -13.62
N ARG A 252 -18.91 26.37 -13.30
CA ARG A 252 -19.21 27.50 -14.21
C ARG A 252 -18.06 28.51 -14.36
N HIS A 253 -17.31 28.79 -13.28
CA HIS A 253 -16.26 29.81 -13.29
C HIS A 253 -14.96 29.32 -13.96
N PRO A 254 -14.31 30.09 -14.86
CA PRO A 254 -13.15 29.65 -15.64
C PRO A 254 -11.96 29.21 -14.76
N VAL A 255 -11.67 29.95 -13.68
CA VAL A 255 -10.58 29.60 -12.74
C VAL A 255 -10.84 28.27 -12.01
N THR A 256 -12.09 28.02 -11.62
CA THR A 256 -12.47 26.75 -10.99
C THR A 256 -12.39 25.61 -12.00
N ARG A 257 -12.73 25.84 -13.28
CA ARG A 257 -12.58 24.84 -14.35
C ARG A 257 -11.12 24.47 -14.56
N ALA A 258 -10.23 25.45 -14.56
CA ALA A 258 -8.80 25.23 -14.70
C ALA A 258 -8.27 24.31 -13.60
N GLY A 259 -8.56 24.61 -12.32
CA GLY A 259 -8.15 23.75 -11.20
C GLY A 259 -8.76 22.34 -11.26
N PHE A 260 -10.02 22.23 -11.66
CA PHE A 260 -10.72 20.95 -11.78
C PHE A 260 -10.10 20.04 -12.85
N PHE A 261 -10.00 20.51 -14.10
CA PHE A 261 -9.49 19.69 -15.20
C PHE A 261 -8.00 19.43 -15.10
N PHE A 262 -7.22 20.40 -14.62
CA PHE A 262 -5.79 20.20 -14.41
C PHE A 262 -5.54 19.10 -13.39
N THR A 263 -6.25 19.11 -12.26
CA THR A 263 -6.17 18.07 -11.23
C THR A 263 -6.54 16.69 -11.79
N LEU A 264 -7.69 16.56 -12.45
CA LEU A 264 -8.11 15.28 -13.03
C LEU A 264 -7.12 14.77 -14.08
N HIS A 265 -6.56 15.65 -14.91
CA HIS A 265 -5.55 15.25 -15.89
C HIS A 265 -4.22 14.87 -15.25
N ALA A 266 -3.76 15.61 -14.25
CA ALA A 266 -2.53 15.30 -13.51
C ALA A 266 -2.63 13.90 -12.89
N LEU A 267 -3.73 13.61 -12.18
CA LEU A 267 -3.98 12.31 -11.57
C LEU A 267 -4.16 11.19 -12.60
N ALA A 268 -4.92 11.43 -13.67
CA ALA A 268 -5.20 10.39 -14.66
C ALA A 268 -3.99 10.06 -15.53
N ARG A 269 -3.13 11.04 -15.84
CA ARG A 269 -2.03 10.88 -16.81
C ARG A 269 -0.69 10.57 -16.13
N SER A 270 -0.40 11.14 -14.96
CA SER A 270 0.91 10.96 -14.31
C SER A 270 1.04 9.61 -13.58
N GLY A 271 1.96 8.76 -14.04
CA GLY A 271 2.26 7.48 -13.39
C GLY A 271 2.80 7.63 -11.96
N LYS A 272 3.61 8.66 -11.72
CA LYS A 272 4.17 8.97 -10.39
C LYS A 272 3.06 9.24 -9.38
N HIS A 273 2.06 10.04 -9.76
CA HIS A 273 0.97 10.44 -8.88
C HIS A 273 0.05 9.26 -8.54
N ARG A 274 -0.27 8.43 -9.54
CA ARG A 274 -1.01 7.18 -9.33
C ARG A 274 -0.28 6.23 -8.38
N LEU A 275 1.04 6.11 -8.51
CA LEU A 275 1.85 5.27 -7.65
C LEU A 275 1.80 5.73 -6.19
N TYR A 276 1.95 7.03 -5.93
CA TYR A 276 1.84 7.55 -4.56
C TYR A 276 0.44 7.35 -3.98
N ILE A 277 -0.63 7.66 -4.72
CA ILE A 277 -2.01 7.42 -4.25
C ILE A 277 -2.25 5.93 -3.98
N ALA A 278 -1.73 5.04 -4.82
CA ALA A 278 -1.79 3.60 -4.59
C ALA A 278 -1.11 3.20 -3.28
N GLY A 279 0.05 3.79 -2.98
CA GLY A 279 0.78 3.55 -1.73
C GLY A 279 -0.06 3.92 -0.50
N TYR A 280 -0.65 5.12 -0.49
CA TYR A 280 -1.53 5.53 0.62
C TYR A 280 -2.78 4.63 0.72
N LEU A 281 -3.44 4.35 -0.41
CA LEU A 281 -4.61 3.48 -0.41
C LEU A 281 -4.27 2.06 0.07
N ALA A 282 -3.08 1.54 -0.24
CA ALA A 282 -2.62 0.24 0.25
C ALA A 282 -2.50 0.21 1.78
N VAL A 283 -2.02 1.31 2.39
CA VAL A 283 -1.98 1.44 3.85
C VAL A 283 -3.41 1.37 4.41
N GLY A 284 -4.36 2.07 3.79
CA GLY A 284 -5.77 2.03 4.19
C GLY A 284 -6.39 0.63 4.09
N ILE A 285 -6.16 -0.07 2.97
CA ILE A 285 -6.65 -1.46 2.78
C ILE A 285 -6.01 -2.40 3.80
N ALA A 286 -4.70 -2.29 4.02
CA ALA A 286 -4.01 -3.12 5.00
C ALA A 286 -4.55 -2.88 6.41
N LEU A 287 -4.68 -1.62 6.82
CA LEU A 287 -5.20 -1.27 8.14
C LEU A 287 -6.64 -1.76 8.33
N ALA A 288 -7.50 -1.57 7.33
CA ALA A 288 -8.87 -2.07 7.37
C ALA A 288 -8.92 -3.60 7.44
N SER A 289 -8.03 -4.30 6.73
CA SER A 289 -7.93 -5.76 6.78
C SER A 289 -7.46 -6.26 8.15
N VAL A 290 -6.45 -5.62 8.75
CA VAL A 290 -5.93 -5.96 10.09
C VAL A 290 -7.00 -5.76 11.14
N THR A 291 -7.72 -4.64 11.09
CA THR A 291 -8.74 -4.29 12.09
C THR A 291 -10.00 -5.12 11.95
N ALA A 292 -10.38 -5.51 10.73
CA ALA A 292 -11.52 -6.40 10.51
C ALA A 292 -11.21 -7.88 10.78
N ALA A 293 -9.95 -8.33 10.74
CA ALA A 293 -9.59 -9.74 10.85
C ALA A 293 -10.12 -10.46 12.11
N PRO A 294 -10.03 -9.89 13.33
CA PRO A 294 -10.61 -10.51 14.53
C PRO A 294 -12.13 -10.61 14.44
N ALA A 295 -12.78 -9.61 13.84
CA ALA A 295 -14.22 -9.57 13.70
C ALA A 295 -14.74 -10.61 12.70
N PHE A 296 -14.02 -10.83 11.60
CA PHE A 296 -14.29 -11.93 10.68
C PHE A 296 -14.11 -13.30 11.35
N ALA A 297 -13.11 -13.46 12.22
CA ALA A 297 -12.91 -14.70 12.98
C ALA A 297 -14.03 -14.97 13.98
N ALA A 298 -14.64 -13.93 14.55
CA ALA A 298 -15.76 -14.03 15.47
C ALA A 298 -17.11 -14.35 14.79
N GLY A 299 -17.19 -14.33 13.45
CA GLY A 299 -18.38 -14.67 12.68
C GLY A 299 -19.29 -13.50 12.30
N ALA A 300 -20.21 -13.77 11.36
CA ALA A 300 -21.02 -12.77 10.65
C ALA A 300 -21.96 -11.94 11.56
N GLY A 301 -22.32 -12.44 12.74
CA GLY A 301 -23.20 -11.77 13.70
C GLY A 301 -22.48 -10.89 14.72
N SER A 302 -21.14 -10.79 14.69
CA SER A 302 -20.42 -10.04 15.71
C SER A 302 -20.62 -8.51 15.54
N PRO A 303 -20.89 -7.75 16.63
CA PRO A 303 -20.98 -6.29 16.55
C PRO A 303 -19.67 -5.66 16.10
N ASN A 304 -18.53 -6.29 16.41
CA ASN A 304 -17.23 -5.84 15.94
C ASN A 304 -17.08 -5.93 14.41
N LEU A 305 -17.77 -6.87 13.75
CA LEU A 305 -17.74 -7.00 12.30
C LEU A 305 -18.53 -5.89 11.64
N ALA A 306 -19.71 -5.58 12.17
CA ALA A 306 -20.50 -4.46 11.68
C ALA A 306 -19.75 -3.13 11.82
N LEU A 307 -19.10 -2.89 12.97
CA LEU A 307 -18.26 -1.69 13.17
C LEU A 307 -17.10 -1.63 12.17
N SER A 308 -16.40 -2.76 11.97
CA SER A 308 -15.24 -2.83 11.06
C SER A 308 -15.62 -2.59 9.60
N LEU A 309 -16.77 -3.12 9.18
CA LEU A 309 -17.27 -2.93 7.82
C LEU A 309 -17.78 -1.51 7.58
N LEU A 310 -18.42 -0.86 8.56
CA LEU A 310 -18.78 0.57 8.47
C LEU A 310 -17.53 1.45 8.44
N ALA A 311 -16.55 1.17 9.30
CA ALA A 311 -15.29 1.90 9.34
C ALA A 311 -14.44 1.71 8.07
N LEU A 312 -14.60 0.60 7.33
CA LEU A 312 -13.84 0.28 6.12
C LEU A 312 -13.93 1.41 5.09
N GLN A 313 -15.14 1.91 4.81
CA GLN A 313 -15.35 2.93 3.78
C GLN A 313 -14.60 4.22 4.11
N MET A 314 -14.78 4.75 5.32
CA MET A 314 -14.07 5.96 5.75
C MET A 314 -12.57 5.75 5.95
N THR A 315 -12.11 4.55 6.31
CA THR A 315 -10.68 4.22 6.33
C THR A 315 -10.07 4.43 4.94
N LEU A 316 -10.70 3.87 3.91
CA LEU A 316 -10.20 3.99 2.54
C LEU A 316 -10.28 5.43 2.02
N VAL A 317 -11.37 6.15 2.31
CA VAL A 317 -11.50 7.58 1.99
C VAL A 317 -10.40 8.39 2.65
N PHE A 318 -10.13 8.15 3.94
CA PHE A 318 -9.14 8.92 4.69
C PHE A 318 -7.76 8.81 4.06
N PHE A 319 -7.31 7.59 3.79
CA PHE A 319 -6.02 7.36 3.16
C PHE A 319 -5.98 7.86 1.71
N ALA A 320 -7.09 7.78 0.96
CA ALA A 320 -7.17 8.34 -0.39
C ALA A 320 -7.05 9.87 -0.40
N VAL A 321 -7.71 10.57 0.54
CA VAL A 321 -7.62 12.03 0.69
C VAL A 321 -6.24 12.44 1.21
N ALA A 322 -5.67 11.72 2.17
CA ALA A 322 -4.31 11.94 2.64
C ALA A 322 -3.28 11.78 1.51
N GLY A 323 -3.41 10.72 0.71
CA GLY A 323 -2.55 10.48 -0.44
C GLY A 323 -2.70 11.56 -1.52
N LEU A 324 -3.93 12.00 -1.80
CA LEU A 324 -4.16 13.13 -2.70
C LEU A 324 -3.50 14.40 -2.16
N ARG A 325 -3.66 14.69 -0.86
CA ARG A 325 -3.07 15.87 -0.21
C ARG A 325 -1.54 15.84 -0.24
N ALA A 326 -0.91 14.68 -0.12
CA ALA A 326 0.54 14.55 -0.27
C ALA A 326 0.98 14.77 -1.72
N VAL A 327 0.24 14.23 -2.69
CA VAL A 327 0.63 14.23 -4.10
C VAL A 327 0.44 15.57 -4.78
N ILE A 328 -0.52 16.40 -4.34
CA ILE A 328 -0.68 17.76 -4.89
C ILE A 328 0.54 18.65 -4.66
N GLU A 329 1.41 18.34 -3.69
CA GLU A 329 2.65 19.10 -3.46
C GLU A 329 3.76 18.70 -4.43
N VAL A 330 3.66 17.52 -5.05
CA VAL A 330 4.64 17.03 -6.01
C VAL A 330 4.27 17.53 -7.40
N PRO A 331 5.20 18.17 -8.14
CA PRO A 331 4.88 18.68 -9.46
C PRO A 331 4.58 17.54 -10.45
N ALA A 332 3.48 17.65 -11.18
CA ALA A 332 3.21 16.77 -12.31
C ALA A 332 4.18 17.05 -13.45
N GLU A 333 4.43 18.33 -13.71
CA GLU A 333 5.44 18.82 -14.62
C GLU A 333 5.92 20.20 -14.16
N LEU A 334 7.16 20.29 -13.66
CA LEU A 334 7.70 21.52 -13.07
C LEU A 334 7.67 22.71 -14.06
N ARG A 335 7.85 22.44 -15.36
CA ARG A 335 7.79 23.46 -16.42
C ARG A 335 6.43 24.14 -16.53
N SER A 336 5.35 23.49 -16.10
CA SER A 336 4.01 24.07 -16.13
C SER A 336 3.86 25.28 -15.19
N ASN A 337 4.72 25.41 -14.17
CA ASN A 337 4.67 26.53 -13.21
C ASN A 337 4.74 27.90 -13.89
N TRP A 338 5.56 28.02 -14.94
CA TRP A 338 5.70 29.28 -15.68
C TRP A 338 4.38 29.73 -16.32
N VAL A 339 3.59 28.81 -16.87
CA VAL A 339 2.27 29.11 -17.46
C VAL A 339 1.30 29.59 -16.38
N PHE A 340 1.31 28.93 -15.21
CA PHE A 340 0.47 29.34 -14.09
C PHE A 340 0.82 30.72 -13.57
N ARG A 341 2.11 31.10 -13.56
CA ARG A 341 2.54 32.46 -13.21
C ARG A 341 2.09 33.49 -14.24
N ALA A 342 2.34 33.23 -15.52
CA ALA A 342 2.01 34.16 -16.60
C ALA A 342 0.50 34.41 -16.71
N CYS A 343 -0.33 33.40 -16.42
CA CYS A 343 -1.79 33.49 -16.51
C CYS A 343 -2.48 33.62 -15.14
N TRP A 344 -1.76 33.94 -14.06
CA TRP A 344 -2.35 33.97 -12.73
C TRP A 344 -3.34 35.12 -12.57
N THR A 345 -4.56 34.81 -12.15
CA THR A 345 -5.65 35.80 -11.98
C THR A 345 -5.80 36.30 -10.54
N GLY A 346 -4.97 35.82 -9.61
CA GLY A 346 -5.04 36.18 -8.18
C GLY A 346 -6.03 35.37 -7.34
N ASP A 347 -6.94 34.59 -7.94
CA ASP A 347 -8.02 33.92 -7.22
C ASP A 347 -7.71 32.46 -6.84
N LEU A 348 -6.86 32.30 -5.82
CA LEU A 348 -6.49 30.98 -5.29
C LEU A 348 -7.70 30.21 -4.75
N ARG A 349 -8.66 30.90 -4.12
CA ARG A 349 -9.82 30.28 -3.49
C ARG A 349 -10.70 29.57 -4.51
N ARG A 350 -11.00 30.22 -5.64
CA ARG A 350 -11.79 29.61 -6.73
C ARG A 350 -11.01 28.52 -7.45
N TYR A 351 -9.70 28.64 -7.57
CA TYR A 351 -8.85 27.58 -8.12
C TYR A 351 -8.89 26.32 -7.25
N LEU A 352 -8.63 26.45 -5.93
CA LEU A 352 -8.68 25.34 -4.97
C LEU A 352 -10.08 24.76 -4.80
N ALA A 353 -11.15 25.54 -5.03
CA ALA A 353 -12.50 24.98 -5.12
C ALA A 353 -12.63 23.98 -6.27
N GLY A 354 -11.98 24.24 -7.40
CA GLY A 354 -11.94 23.33 -8.55
C GLY A 354 -11.15 22.06 -8.22
N VAL A 355 -10.01 22.20 -7.55
CA VAL A 355 -9.18 21.08 -7.10
C VAL A 355 -9.94 20.18 -6.11
N ARG A 356 -10.62 20.77 -5.13
CA ARG A 356 -11.46 20.01 -4.17
C ARG A 356 -12.63 19.30 -4.86
N ARG A 357 -13.29 19.94 -5.83
CA ARG A 357 -14.32 19.27 -6.65
C ARG A 357 -13.75 18.10 -7.42
N ALA A 358 -12.56 18.25 -8.00
CA ALA A 358 -11.88 17.16 -8.71
C ALA A 358 -11.49 16.02 -7.77
N ALA A 359 -11.06 16.32 -6.55
CA ALA A 359 -10.81 15.33 -5.49
C ALA A 359 -12.07 14.51 -5.19
N LEU A 360 -13.19 15.19 -4.96
CA LEU A 360 -14.46 14.57 -4.63
C LEU A 360 -14.97 13.70 -5.79
N THR A 361 -14.97 14.22 -7.01
CA THR A 361 -15.52 13.48 -8.16
C THR A 361 -14.58 12.41 -8.70
N GLY A 362 -13.26 12.64 -8.61
CA GLY A 362 -12.24 11.78 -9.23
C GLY A 362 -11.67 10.70 -8.32
N VAL A 363 -11.77 10.87 -7.00
CA VAL A 363 -11.18 9.95 -6.01
C VAL A 363 -12.24 9.45 -5.02
N VAL A 364 -12.92 10.37 -4.31
CA VAL A 364 -13.86 10.00 -3.23
C VAL A 364 -15.10 9.29 -3.76
N LEU A 365 -15.85 9.92 -4.67
CA LEU A 365 -17.12 9.40 -5.16
C LEU A 365 -16.99 8.02 -5.83
N PRO A 366 -15.96 7.75 -6.68
CA PRO A 366 -15.73 6.42 -7.21
C PRO A 366 -15.47 5.37 -6.13
N LEU A 367 -14.76 5.74 -5.05
CA LEU A 367 -14.45 4.84 -3.94
C LEU A 367 -15.69 4.53 -3.11
N LEU A 368 -16.52 5.54 -2.80
CA LEU A 368 -17.80 5.33 -2.12
C LEU A 368 -18.74 4.46 -2.97
N ALA A 369 -18.82 4.72 -4.27
CA ALA A 369 -19.68 3.94 -5.18
C ALA A 369 -19.21 2.49 -5.33
N LEU A 370 -17.89 2.24 -5.24
CA LEU A 370 -17.30 0.90 -5.31
C LEU A 370 -17.74 0.02 -4.13
N LEU A 371 -17.88 0.59 -2.94
CA LEU A 371 -18.24 -0.15 -1.73
C LEU A 371 -19.74 -0.22 -1.48
N LEU A 372 -20.55 0.62 -2.13
CA LEU A 372 -22.01 0.63 -1.98
C LEU A 372 -22.66 -0.77 -2.14
N PRO A 373 -22.33 -1.60 -3.15
CA PRO A 373 -22.94 -2.93 -3.29
C PRO A 373 -22.69 -3.82 -2.08
N ALA A 374 -21.51 -3.74 -1.46
CA ALA A 374 -21.18 -4.53 -0.27
C ALA A 374 -22.05 -4.11 0.92
N HIS A 375 -22.26 -2.81 1.11
CA HIS A 375 -23.15 -2.29 2.15
C HIS A 375 -24.62 -2.66 1.91
N VAL A 376 -25.08 -2.64 0.65
CA VAL A 376 -26.45 -3.07 0.29
C VAL A 376 -26.66 -4.55 0.59
N ILE A 377 -25.67 -5.40 0.31
CA ILE A 377 -25.74 -6.84 0.62
C ILE A 377 -25.78 -7.07 2.14
N ALA A 378 -25.01 -6.31 2.92
CA ALA A 378 -24.90 -6.51 4.36
C ALA A 378 -26.08 -5.93 5.17
N TRP A 379 -26.67 -4.80 4.77
CA TRP A 379 -27.73 -4.11 5.55
C TRP A 379 -28.94 -3.64 4.74
N GLY A 380 -29.02 -3.96 3.45
CA GLY A 380 -30.09 -3.51 2.57
C GLY A 380 -29.95 -2.06 2.10
N TRP A 381 -30.85 -1.64 1.19
CA TRP A 381 -30.78 -0.35 0.52
C TRP A 381 -30.92 0.86 1.45
N THR A 382 -31.89 0.83 2.36
CA THR A 382 -32.23 2.00 3.19
C THR A 382 -31.07 2.42 4.07
N PHE A 383 -30.42 1.46 4.73
CA PHE A 383 -29.26 1.73 5.58
C PHE A 383 -28.03 2.09 4.72
N ALA A 384 -27.75 1.35 3.66
CA ALA A 384 -26.60 1.60 2.79
C ALA A 384 -26.62 3.01 2.18
N LEU A 385 -27.79 3.53 1.77
CA LEU A 385 -27.92 4.88 1.24
C LEU A 385 -27.73 5.96 2.31
N ARG A 386 -28.19 5.72 3.55
CA ARG A 386 -27.96 6.64 4.68
C ARG A 386 -26.49 6.69 5.06
N HIS A 387 -25.85 5.53 5.18
CA HIS A 387 -24.42 5.41 5.43
C HIS A 387 -23.60 6.10 4.32
N LEU A 388 -23.95 5.87 3.05
CA LEU A 388 -23.35 6.56 1.92
C LEU A 388 -23.49 8.10 2.03
N ALA A 389 -24.64 8.60 2.48
CA ALA A 389 -24.87 10.04 2.62
C ALA A 389 -24.04 10.65 3.76
N VAL A 390 -23.95 9.96 4.91
CA VAL A 390 -23.10 10.35 6.04
C VAL A 390 -21.64 10.38 5.62
N ASP A 391 -21.16 9.30 4.99
CA ASP A 391 -19.78 9.21 4.52
C ASP A 391 -19.46 10.21 3.41
N ALA A 392 -20.40 10.53 2.53
CA ALA A 392 -20.22 11.57 1.53
C ALA A 392 -20.06 12.96 2.18
N ALA A 393 -20.85 13.26 3.22
CA ALA A 393 -20.75 14.50 3.98
C ALA A 393 -19.44 14.57 4.79
N LEU A 394 -19.04 13.48 5.46
CA LEU A 394 -17.75 13.37 6.14
C LEU A 394 -16.58 13.50 5.17
N SER A 395 -16.65 12.87 3.99
CA SER A 395 -15.63 12.98 2.95
C SER A 395 -15.50 14.42 2.45
N LEU A 396 -16.60 15.16 2.33
CA LEU A 396 -16.58 16.58 2.01
C LEU A 396 -15.85 17.38 3.10
N ILE A 397 -16.17 17.15 4.38
CA ILE A 397 -15.49 17.80 5.51
C ILE A 397 -13.99 17.47 5.48
N LEU A 398 -13.63 16.21 5.25
CA LEU A 398 -12.24 15.76 5.22
C LEU A 398 -11.46 16.39 4.06
N VAL A 399 -12.06 16.48 2.87
CA VAL A 399 -11.45 17.16 1.72
C VAL A 399 -11.32 18.66 1.99
N GLU A 400 -12.30 19.30 2.63
CA GLU A 400 -12.15 20.70 3.02
C GLU A 400 -10.99 20.87 4.01
N ALA A 401 -10.98 20.07 5.09
CA ALA A 401 -9.96 20.09 6.13
C ALA A 401 -8.55 19.84 5.59
N ALA A 402 -8.37 18.85 4.70
CA ALA A 402 -7.08 18.54 4.10
C ALA A 402 -6.50 19.71 3.29
N PHE A 403 -7.35 20.53 2.70
CA PHE A 403 -6.97 21.69 1.89
C PHE A 403 -7.04 23.02 2.66
N VAL A 404 -7.39 23.00 3.95
CA VAL A 404 -7.34 24.19 4.81
C VAL A 404 -5.90 24.71 4.86
N GLY A 405 -5.74 26.02 4.67
CA GLY A 405 -4.43 26.67 4.69
C GLY A 405 -3.53 26.33 3.50
N CYS A 406 -4.01 25.58 2.50
CA CYS A 406 -3.24 25.33 1.28
C CYS A 406 -3.05 26.64 0.51
N ARG A 407 -1.79 27.07 0.36
CA ARG A 407 -1.39 28.29 -0.36
C ARG A 407 -0.67 28.01 -1.67
N LYS A 408 -0.17 26.78 -1.83
CA LYS A 408 0.53 26.33 -3.04
C LYS A 408 -0.46 26.08 -4.16
N LEU A 409 0.05 26.11 -5.39
CA LEU A 409 -0.66 25.62 -6.55
C LEU A 409 -0.41 24.11 -6.72
N PRO A 410 -1.45 23.27 -6.54
CA PRO A 410 -1.37 21.84 -6.80
C PRO A 410 -0.65 21.49 -8.10
N PHE A 411 0.33 20.58 -8.01
CA PHE A 411 1.07 19.97 -9.11
C PHE A 411 2.00 20.87 -9.93
N THR A 412 2.23 22.13 -9.53
CA THR A 412 3.09 23.05 -10.30
C THR A 412 4.34 23.49 -9.56
N CYS A 413 4.28 23.62 -8.23
CA CYS A 413 5.39 24.10 -7.42
C CYS A 413 6.55 23.08 -7.34
N SER A 414 7.77 23.58 -7.12
CA SER A 414 8.87 22.74 -6.62
C SER A 414 8.46 22.04 -5.31
N TYR A 415 9.05 20.87 -5.07
CA TYR A 415 8.77 20.06 -3.90
C TYR A 415 10.00 20.03 -2.99
N VAL A 416 9.85 20.57 -1.78
CA VAL A 416 10.82 20.39 -0.71
C VAL A 416 10.17 19.51 0.36
N PRO A 417 10.75 18.34 0.71
CA PRO A 417 10.16 17.45 1.70
C PRO A 417 10.12 18.13 3.07
N LYS A 418 8.91 18.40 3.56
CA LYS A 418 8.70 19.01 4.88
C LYS A 418 8.68 17.92 5.95
N GLY A 419 9.47 18.11 7.01
CA GLY A 419 9.56 17.19 8.15
C GLY A 419 8.35 17.22 9.09
N SER A 420 7.26 17.90 8.74
CA SER A 420 6.13 18.19 9.63
C SER A 420 5.40 16.94 10.15
N LEU A 421 5.47 15.81 9.43
CA LEU A 421 4.91 14.53 9.89
C LEU A 421 5.47 14.11 11.25
N LYS A 422 6.74 14.42 11.54
CA LYS A 422 7.39 14.05 12.81
C LYS A 422 6.70 14.67 14.03
N PHE A 423 6.12 15.87 13.87
CA PHE A 423 5.47 16.60 14.97
C PHE A 423 3.94 16.49 14.93
N LEU A 424 3.35 16.36 13.73
CA LEU A 424 1.89 16.36 13.55
C LEU A 424 1.25 14.97 13.54
N TRP A 425 2.01 13.88 13.69
CA TRP A 425 1.46 12.53 13.68
C TRP A 425 0.32 12.29 14.69
N PRO A 426 0.31 12.86 15.93
CA PRO A 426 -0.81 12.63 16.85
C PRO A 426 -2.09 13.28 16.34
N ALA A 427 -2.00 14.48 15.75
CA ALA A 427 -3.14 15.17 15.16
C ALA A 427 -3.69 14.40 13.94
N TYR A 428 -2.81 13.84 13.09
CA TYR A 428 -3.23 12.97 11.99
C TYR A 428 -3.90 11.68 12.48
N LEU A 429 -3.39 11.08 13.55
CA LEU A 429 -3.98 9.88 14.16
C LEU A 429 -5.36 10.19 14.76
N LEU A 430 -5.51 11.30 15.48
CA LEU A 430 -6.81 11.73 16.02
C LEU A 430 -7.80 12.04 14.89
N ALA A 431 -7.37 12.72 13.83
CA ALA A 431 -8.20 12.98 12.66
C ALA A 431 -8.60 11.67 11.97
N PHE A 432 -7.70 10.69 11.87
CA PHE A 432 -8.01 9.36 11.34
C PHE A 432 -9.06 8.65 12.20
N LEU A 433 -8.80 8.49 13.49
CA LEU A 433 -9.69 7.79 14.42
C LEU A 433 -11.06 8.46 14.50
N GLY A 434 -11.09 9.79 14.61
CA GLY A 434 -12.31 10.59 14.69
C GLY A 434 -13.12 10.65 13.40
N SER A 435 -12.48 10.58 12.23
CA SER A 435 -13.21 10.55 10.94
C SER A 435 -13.69 9.15 10.53
N THR A 436 -13.09 8.10 11.11
CA THR A 436 -13.34 6.72 10.69
C THR A 436 -14.15 5.93 11.71
N TYR A 437 -13.72 5.86 12.97
CA TYR A 437 -14.36 4.99 13.96
C TYR A 437 -15.49 5.67 14.72
N LEU A 438 -15.40 6.99 14.94
CA LEU A 438 -16.47 7.73 15.64
C LEU A 438 -17.79 7.70 14.86
N PRO A 439 -17.84 7.99 13.54
CA PRO A 439 -19.09 7.89 12.77
C PRO A 439 -19.59 6.45 12.73
N ALA A 440 -18.72 5.47 12.46
CA ALA A 440 -19.09 4.06 12.42
C ALA A 440 -19.72 3.57 13.75
N TYR A 441 -19.17 4.01 14.88
CA TYR A 441 -19.69 3.70 16.23
C TYR A 441 -21.04 4.34 16.52
N VAL A 442 -21.26 5.55 16.00
CA VAL A 442 -22.54 6.27 16.11
C VAL A 442 -23.59 5.64 15.20
N GLU A 443 -23.26 5.40 13.92
CA GLU A 443 -24.13 4.75 12.93
C GLU A 443 -24.56 3.36 13.38
N GLN A 444 -23.63 2.58 13.95
CA GLN A 444 -23.94 1.25 14.48
C GLN A 444 -24.99 1.28 15.60
N ARG A 445 -24.94 2.27 16.50
CA ARG A 445 -25.94 2.40 17.58
C ARG A 445 -27.31 2.82 17.07
N TRP A 446 -27.35 3.43 15.90
CA TRP A 446 -28.56 4.03 15.35
C TRP A 446 -29.21 3.16 14.27
N LEU A 447 -28.78 1.90 14.15
CA LEU A 447 -29.24 0.87 13.21
C LEU A 447 -30.75 0.52 13.25
N GLY A 448 -31.60 1.33 13.90
CA GLY A 448 -33.05 1.12 13.95
C GLY A 448 -33.91 2.36 14.24
N ASN A 449 -33.33 3.54 14.49
CA ASN A 449 -34.11 4.74 14.87
C ASN A 449 -33.96 5.87 13.82
N PRO A 450 -35.01 6.17 13.02
CA PRO A 450 -34.96 7.23 12.01
C PRO A 450 -34.83 8.65 12.60
N ASP A 451 -35.22 8.85 13.86
CA ASP A 451 -35.33 10.19 14.47
C ASP A 451 -33.97 10.87 14.73
N ARG A 452 -32.86 10.10 14.80
CA ARG A 452 -31.52 10.65 15.08
C ARG A 452 -30.71 11.02 13.84
N VAL A 453 -31.27 10.85 12.65
CA VAL A 453 -30.62 11.28 11.40
C VAL A 453 -30.45 12.80 11.38
N LEU A 454 -31.41 13.55 11.93
CA LEU A 454 -31.35 15.00 12.02
C LEU A 454 -30.15 15.47 12.86
N ASP A 455 -29.89 14.83 13.99
CA ASP A 455 -28.75 15.15 14.86
C ASP A 455 -27.42 15.00 14.11
N MET A 456 -27.25 13.93 13.32
CA MET A 456 -26.04 13.74 12.50
C MET A 456 -25.89 14.86 11.47
N VAL A 457 -26.99 15.22 10.79
CA VAL A 457 -26.98 16.27 9.76
C VAL A 457 -26.60 17.61 10.38
N VAL A 458 -27.12 17.94 11.57
CA VAL A 458 -26.78 19.15 12.30
C VAL A 458 -25.30 19.16 12.69
N VAL A 459 -24.78 18.07 13.25
CA VAL A 459 -23.36 17.95 13.64
C VAL A 459 -22.43 18.07 12.44
N LEU A 460 -22.71 17.34 11.34
CA LEU A 460 -21.92 17.41 10.12
C LEU A 460 -22.01 18.79 9.46
N GLY A 461 -23.18 19.41 9.48
CA GLY A 461 -23.40 20.77 9.00
C GLY A 461 -22.58 21.79 9.79
N ALA A 462 -22.59 21.70 11.12
CA ALA A 462 -21.80 22.55 12.02
C ALA A 462 -20.29 22.35 11.81
N LEU A 463 -19.82 21.10 11.71
CA LEU A 463 -18.42 20.78 11.41
C LEU A 463 -17.98 21.34 10.06
N LEU A 464 -18.79 21.17 9.02
CA LEU A 464 -18.51 21.72 7.69
C LEU A 464 -18.44 23.24 7.74
N ALA A 465 -19.39 23.89 8.42
CA ALA A 465 -19.39 25.35 8.60
C ALA A 465 -18.13 25.82 9.34
N ALA A 466 -17.75 25.15 10.43
CA ALA A 466 -16.55 25.46 11.19
C ALA A 466 -15.27 25.38 10.33
N VAL A 467 -15.09 24.29 9.57
CA VAL A 467 -13.94 24.13 8.66
C VAL A 467 -13.93 25.21 7.57
N ARG A 468 -15.10 25.54 7.01
CA ARG A 468 -15.24 26.60 5.99
C ARG A 468 -14.88 27.96 6.55
N LEU A 469 -15.40 28.31 7.73
CA LEU A 469 -15.14 29.59 8.39
C LEU A 469 -13.67 29.72 8.77
N TYR A 470 -13.07 28.65 9.32
CA TYR A 470 -11.65 28.61 9.63
C TYR A 470 -10.77 28.76 8.38
N GLY A 471 -11.12 28.08 7.29
CA GLY A 471 -10.45 28.23 6.00
C GLY A 471 -10.55 29.65 5.45
N LEU A 472 -11.70 30.31 5.58
CA LEU A 472 -11.88 31.72 5.20
C LEU A 472 -11.02 32.66 6.05
N TRP A 473 -10.96 32.42 7.35
CA TRP A 473 -10.14 33.19 8.28
C TRP A 473 -8.64 33.09 7.93
N LEU A 474 -8.15 31.89 7.64
CA LEU A 474 -6.76 31.65 7.20
C LEU A 474 -6.42 32.36 5.89
N VAL A 475 -7.33 32.32 4.91
CA VAL A 475 -7.12 32.99 3.61
C VAL A 475 -7.07 34.51 3.78
N ARG A 476 -7.89 35.08 4.67
CA ARG A 476 -7.87 36.52 4.97
C ARG A 476 -6.53 36.97 5.57
N ARG A 477 -5.88 36.14 6.39
CA ARG A 477 -4.56 36.45 6.98
C ARG A 477 -3.41 36.43 5.97
N SER A 478 -3.52 35.65 4.89
CA SER A 478 -2.44 35.53 3.91
C SER A 478 -2.99 35.16 2.53
N PRO A 479 -3.34 36.17 1.71
CA PRO A 479 -4.04 35.95 0.45
C PRO A 479 -3.14 35.50 -0.71
N GLN A 480 -1.82 35.62 -0.58
CA GLN A 480 -0.88 35.39 -1.67
C GLN A 480 -0.68 33.89 -1.95
N ALA A 481 -0.72 33.53 -3.24
CA ALA A 481 -0.42 32.19 -3.70
C ALA A 481 1.10 31.94 -3.74
N VAL A 482 1.52 30.75 -3.36
CA VAL A 482 2.92 30.33 -3.35
C VAL A 482 3.21 29.55 -4.63
N PHE A 483 4.24 29.99 -5.38
CA PHE A 483 4.63 29.38 -6.66
C PHE A 483 5.89 28.53 -6.58
N GLU A 484 6.76 28.73 -5.58
CA GLU A 484 7.91 27.86 -5.28
C GLU A 484 7.89 27.45 -3.82
N ASP A 485 8.33 26.23 -3.54
CA ASP A 485 8.58 25.79 -2.18
C ASP A 485 10.05 26.08 -1.86
N LEU A 486 10.28 27.07 -1.01
CA LEU A 486 11.62 27.39 -0.52
C LEU A 486 11.93 26.50 0.68
N PRO A 487 13.19 26.04 0.85
CA PRO A 487 13.58 25.34 2.07
C PRO A 487 13.34 26.24 3.29
N ASP A 488 12.98 25.60 4.41
CA ASP A 488 12.80 26.33 5.67
C ASP A 488 14.10 27.08 6.00
N PRO A 489 14.03 28.34 6.45
CA PRO A 489 15.21 29.09 6.83
C PRO A 489 15.99 28.32 7.89
N ALA A 490 17.33 28.38 7.84
CA ALA A 490 18.22 27.56 8.66
C ALA A 490 17.90 27.60 10.17
N ALA A 491 17.38 28.72 10.66
CA ALA A 491 16.90 28.88 12.04
C ALA A 491 15.77 27.90 12.41
N VAL A 492 14.76 27.73 11.53
CA VAL A 492 13.64 26.80 11.73
C VAL A 492 14.10 25.34 11.59
N ALA A 493 15.03 25.06 10.68
CA ALA A 493 15.60 23.73 10.52
C ALA A 493 16.41 23.26 11.75
N LEU A 494 16.95 24.21 12.54
CA LEU A 494 17.66 23.98 13.80
C LEU A 494 16.75 24.02 15.04
N GLY A 495 15.44 24.20 14.87
CA GLY A 495 14.49 24.31 15.99
C GLY A 495 14.58 25.61 16.79
N LEU A 496 15.23 26.64 16.23
CA LEU A 496 15.31 27.97 16.81
C LEU A 496 14.23 28.84 16.16
N GLU A 497 13.05 28.90 16.78
CA GLU A 497 12.04 29.85 16.33
C GLU A 497 12.51 31.28 16.64
N ALA A 498 12.52 32.14 15.62
CA ALA A 498 12.63 33.58 15.82
C ALA A 498 11.27 34.07 16.31
N ASN A 499 11.24 34.53 17.57
CA ASN A 499 10.11 35.23 18.18
C ASN A 499 9.62 36.40 17.31
#